data_AF-A0A924KKP4-F1
#
_entry.id   AF-A0A924KKP4-F1
#
_cell.length_a   1.000
_cell.length_b   1.000
_cell.length_c   1.000
_cell.angle_alpha   90.00
_cell.angle_beta   90.00
_cell.angle_gamma   90.00
#
_symmetry.space_group_name_H-M   'P 1'
#
loop_
_entity.id
_entity.type
_entity.pdbx_description
1 polymer ?
#
loop_
_entity_poly.entity_id
_entity_poly.type
_entity_poly.pdbx_seq_one_letter_code
_entity_poly.pdbx_strand_id
1 'polypeptide(L)'
;MSIQTLCQPRPSVHAADRRATVLNLDTFLKGQVGGAEFFEENYFTHGMLTLVDRAFRHLGGSGAGSSVFLLSQAMGGGKTHSMIALGLLARDPVLRTKVLSGDQNPAPNLGA
;
A
#
# COMPACT_ATOMS: atom_id res chain seq x y z
N MET A 1 -12.60 11.18 29.18
CA MET A 1 -12.50 9.97 28.34
C MET A 1 -11.03 9.62 28.24
N SER A 2 -10.62 8.39 28.56
CA SER A 2 -9.21 8.01 28.48
C SER A 2 -8.86 7.46 27.09
N ILE A 3 -7.57 7.49 26.73
CA ILE A 3 -7.09 6.94 25.45
C ILE A 3 -7.44 5.46 25.32
N GLN A 4 -7.44 4.72 26.43
CA GLN A 4 -7.74 3.29 26.45
C GLN A 4 -9.18 2.99 26.02
N THR A 5 -10.13 3.88 26.31
CA THR A 5 -11.53 3.73 25.88
C THR A 5 -11.72 4.03 24.39
N LEU A 6 -10.80 4.79 23.78
CA LEU A 6 -10.87 5.23 22.38
C LEU A 6 -9.98 4.40 21.43
N CYS A 7 -8.91 3.81 21.96
CA CYS A 7 -7.96 3.02 21.19
C CYS A 7 -7.79 1.64 21.84
N GLN A 8 -8.50 0.65 21.30
CA GLN A 8 -8.26 -0.76 21.62
C GLN A 8 -7.18 -1.32 20.68
N PRO A 9 -5.99 -1.71 21.18
CA PRO A 9 -4.96 -2.30 20.34
C PRO A 9 -5.45 -3.60 19.69
N ARG A 10 -5.02 -3.85 18.45
CA ARG A 10 -5.31 -5.13 17.78
C ARG A 10 -4.66 -6.29 18.54
N PRO A 11 -5.24 -7.50 18.53
CA PRO A 11 -4.64 -8.67 19.18
C PRO A 11 -3.20 -8.93 18.73
N SER A 12 -2.89 -8.66 17.46
CA SER A 12 -1.58 -8.84 16.87
C SER A 12 -0.46 -7.98 17.48
N VAL A 13 -0.80 -6.85 18.12
CA VAL A 13 0.18 -5.99 18.82
C VAL A 13 0.76 -6.67 20.05
N HIS A 14 0.02 -7.63 20.63
CA HIS A 14 0.46 -8.39 21.81
C HIS A 14 1.29 -9.62 21.47
N ALA A 15 1.44 -9.97 20.18
CA ALA A 15 2.19 -11.14 19.74
C ALA A 15 3.70 -10.89 19.87
N ALA A 16 4.36 -11.61 20.78
CA ALA A 16 5.77 -11.40 21.15
C ALA A 16 6.78 -11.79 20.05
N ASP A 17 6.36 -12.62 19.10
CA ASP A 17 7.10 -13.10 17.93
C ASP A 17 6.99 -12.15 16.72
N ARG A 18 5.99 -11.28 16.70
CA ARG A 18 5.74 -10.28 15.63
C ARG A 18 6.63 -9.04 15.76
N ARG A 19 7.91 -9.24 16.08
CA ARG A 19 8.92 -8.16 16.21
C ARG A 19 9.42 -7.61 14.87
N ALA A 20 9.06 -8.25 13.76
CA ALA A 20 9.39 -7.78 12.42
C ALA A 20 8.42 -6.66 11.98
N THR A 21 8.52 -5.49 12.59
CA THR A 21 7.81 -4.26 12.15
C THR A 21 8.42 -3.65 10.89
N VAL A 22 9.61 -4.12 10.48
CA VAL A 22 10.28 -3.68 9.26
C VAL A 22 9.82 -4.53 8.09
N LEU A 23 9.15 -3.90 7.13
CA LEU A 23 8.79 -4.52 5.87
C LEU A 23 10.03 -4.70 4.97
N ASN A 24 10.10 -5.85 4.30
CA ASN A 24 11.12 -6.16 3.30
C ASN A 24 10.47 -6.42 1.92
N LEU A 25 11.03 -5.84 0.87
CA LEU A 25 10.65 -6.10 -0.51
C LEU A 25 10.84 -7.57 -0.90
N ASP A 26 11.86 -8.26 -0.38
CA ASP A 26 12.06 -9.68 -0.65
C ASP A 26 10.86 -10.53 -0.23
N THR A 27 10.24 -10.20 0.92
CA THR A 27 9.04 -10.87 1.42
C THR A 27 7.87 -10.67 0.46
N PHE A 28 7.73 -9.46 -0.11
CA PHE A 28 6.74 -9.18 -1.14
C PHE A 28 7.03 -9.97 -2.43
N LEU A 29 8.28 -9.98 -2.90
CA LEU A 29 8.70 -10.70 -4.11
C LEU A 29 8.51 -12.22 -3.99
N LYS A 30 8.70 -12.79 -2.79
CA LYS A 30 8.40 -14.19 -2.47
C LYS A 30 6.90 -14.49 -2.30
N GLY A 31 6.04 -13.47 -2.42
CA GLY A 31 4.60 -13.60 -2.28
C GLY A 31 4.13 -13.87 -0.84
N GLN A 32 4.94 -13.50 0.15
CA GLN A 32 4.69 -13.75 1.57
C GLN A 32 4.01 -12.56 2.28
N VAL A 33 3.55 -11.57 1.52
CA VAL A 33 2.81 -10.41 2.04
C VAL A 33 1.33 -10.57 1.70
N GLY A 34 0.48 -10.76 2.72
CA GLY A 34 -0.97 -10.82 2.57
C GLY A 34 -1.55 -9.45 2.27
N GLY A 35 -2.13 -9.28 1.07
CA GLY A 35 -2.59 -7.96 0.62
C GLY A 35 -3.72 -7.36 1.46
N ALA A 36 -4.72 -8.17 1.84
CA ALA A 36 -5.83 -7.70 2.67
C ALA A 36 -5.34 -7.26 4.07
N GLU A 37 -4.59 -8.11 4.76
CA GLU A 37 -4.01 -7.81 6.08
C GLU A 37 -3.10 -6.57 6.02
N PHE A 38 -2.31 -6.45 4.96
CA PHE A 38 -1.47 -5.27 4.74
C PHE A 38 -2.30 -3.99 4.69
N PHE A 39 -3.40 -3.95 3.94
CA PHE A 39 -4.23 -2.73 3.85
C PHE A 39 -5.14 -2.51 5.07
N GLU A 40 -5.43 -3.54 5.87
CA GLU A 40 -6.11 -3.36 7.17
C GLU A 40 -5.22 -2.71 8.23
N GLU A 41 -3.92 -3.00 8.19
CA GLU A 41 -2.95 -2.49 9.16
C GLU A 41 -2.34 -1.14 8.75
N ASN A 42 -2.57 -0.69 7.51
CA ASN A 42 -1.88 0.47 6.96
C ASN A 42 -2.80 1.55 6.42
N TYR A 43 -2.40 2.79 6.64
CA TYR A 43 -3.14 3.96 6.21
C TYR A 43 -2.56 4.55 4.92
N PHE A 44 -3.45 4.92 3.99
CA PHE A 44 -3.07 5.62 2.77
C PHE A 44 -2.67 7.07 3.06
N THR A 45 -1.36 7.31 3.08
CA THR A 45 -0.85 8.69 3.10
C THR A 45 -1.07 9.35 1.73
N HIS A 46 -1.11 10.68 1.72
CA HIS A 46 -1.26 11.42 0.47
C HIS A 46 -0.15 11.11 -0.56
N GLY A 47 1.08 10.90 -0.09
CA GLY A 47 2.20 10.50 -0.94
C GLY A 47 2.01 9.12 -1.56
N MET A 48 1.50 8.16 -0.79
CA MET A 48 1.18 6.82 -1.30
C MET A 48 0.06 6.86 -2.33
N LEU A 49 -1.02 7.62 -2.08
CA LEU A 49 -2.11 7.80 -3.04
C LEU A 49 -1.61 8.44 -4.35
N THR A 50 -0.75 9.46 -4.24
CA THR A 50 -0.15 10.12 -5.41
C THR A 50 0.71 9.16 -6.23
N LEU A 51 1.50 8.30 -5.56
CA LEU A 51 2.30 7.27 -6.21
C LEU A 51 1.40 6.28 -6.96
N VAL A 52 0.39 5.74 -6.27
CA VAL A 52 -0.56 4.77 -6.81
C VAL A 52 -1.31 5.34 -8.02
N ASP A 53 -1.91 6.53 -7.88
CA ASP A 53 -2.64 7.20 -8.96
C ASP A 53 -1.78 7.36 -10.21
N ARG A 54 -0.60 7.97 -10.08
CA ARG A 54 0.29 8.23 -11.22
C ARG A 54 0.82 6.95 -11.85
N ALA A 55 1.22 5.98 -11.04
CA ALA A 55 1.74 4.71 -11.55
C ALA A 55 0.67 3.96 -12.36
N PHE A 56 -0.56 3.86 -11.86
CA PHE A 56 -1.62 3.16 -12.56
C PHE A 56 -2.13 3.91 -13.79
N ARG A 57 -2.24 5.24 -13.78
CA ARG A 57 -2.55 6.01 -15.00
C ARG A 57 -1.50 5.80 -16.08
N HIS A 58 -0.23 5.74 -15.69
CA HIS A 58 0.86 5.46 -16.61
C HIS A 58 0.77 4.03 -17.18
N LEU A 59 0.58 3.03 -16.32
CA LEU A 59 0.41 1.63 -16.75
C LEU A 59 -0.85 1.41 -17.60
N GLY A 60 -1.92 2.14 -17.32
CA GLY A 60 -3.18 2.11 -18.10
C GLY A 60 -3.14 2.91 -19.40
N GLY A 61 -2.01 3.56 -19.73
CA GLY A 61 -1.86 4.34 -20.96
C GLY A 61 -2.64 5.66 -21.00
N SER A 62 -3.25 6.08 -19.89
CA SER A 62 -4.06 7.30 -19.79
C SER A 62 -3.28 8.50 -19.24
N GLY A 63 -2.06 8.30 -18.73
CA GLY A 63 -1.23 9.34 -18.13
C GLY A 63 -0.09 9.84 -19.03
N ALA A 64 -0.11 11.13 -19.39
CA ALA A 64 1.06 11.85 -19.88
C ALA A 64 1.93 12.33 -18.69
N GLY A 65 3.20 11.93 -18.63
CA GLY A 65 4.11 12.34 -17.54
C GLY A 65 5.34 11.45 -17.36
N SER A 66 6.15 11.76 -16.34
CA SER A 66 7.35 10.98 -15.98
C SER A 66 7.00 9.57 -15.51
N SER A 67 7.65 8.56 -16.08
CA SER A 67 7.62 7.17 -15.62
C SER A 67 8.55 6.90 -14.44
N VAL A 68 9.38 7.89 -14.07
CA VAL A 68 10.37 7.79 -13.00
C VAL A 68 9.85 8.49 -11.75
N PHE A 69 9.84 7.76 -10.64
CA PHE A 69 9.44 8.25 -9.33
C PHE A 69 10.63 8.25 -8.37
N LEU A 70 10.99 9.43 -7.86
CA LEU A 70 11.96 9.54 -6.77
C LEU A 70 11.22 9.55 -5.44
N LEU A 71 11.34 8.47 -4.67
CA LEU A 71 10.84 8.42 -3.30
C LEU A 71 11.86 9.11 -2.37
N SER A 72 11.85 10.44 -2.32
CA SER A 72 12.72 11.22 -1.42
C SER A 72 12.03 11.43 -0.07
N GLN A 73 12.63 10.97 1.04
CA GLN A 73 12.16 11.25 2.40
C GLN A 73 13.37 11.34 3.34
N ALA A 74 13.34 12.26 4.32
CA ALA A 74 14.46 12.57 5.22
C ALA A 74 14.71 11.51 6.32
N MET A 75 13.68 10.82 6.84
CA MET A 75 13.81 9.70 7.80
C MET A 75 12.53 8.84 7.81
N GLY A 76 12.62 7.50 7.80
CA GLY A 76 11.53 6.57 8.14
C GLY A 76 10.23 6.57 7.31
N GLY A 77 10.09 7.44 6.30
CA GLY A 77 8.82 7.84 5.67
C GLY A 77 8.11 6.84 4.74
N GLY A 78 8.15 5.54 5.01
CA GLY A 78 7.25 4.59 4.35
C GLY A 78 7.52 4.33 2.85
N LYS A 79 8.76 4.47 2.38
CA LYS A 79 9.14 4.21 0.98
C LYS A 79 8.90 2.75 0.58
N THR A 80 9.50 1.83 1.35
CA THR A 80 9.29 0.38 1.19
C THR A 80 7.81 0.05 1.29
N HIS A 81 7.11 0.69 2.22
CA HIS A 81 5.67 0.56 2.40
C HIS A 81 4.88 0.94 1.15
N SER A 82 5.21 2.09 0.56
CA SER A 82 4.57 2.62 -0.64
C SER A 82 4.84 1.73 -1.85
N MET A 83 6.06 1.18 -1.96
CA MET A 83 6.41 0.22 -3.01
C MET A 83 5.65 -1.09 -2.86
N ILE A 84 5.54 -1.63 -1.65
CA ILE A 84 4.77 -2.86 -1.38
C ILE A 84 3.28 -2.63 -1.66
N ALA A 85 2.72 -1.49 -1.22
CA ALA A 85 1.33 -1.13 -1.49
C ALA A 85 1.04 -1.10 -2.99
N LEU A 86 1.87 -0.38 -3.76
CA LEU A 86 1.75 -0.33 -5.22
C LEU A 86 1.87 -1.73 -5.84
N GLY A 87 2.85 -2.51 -5.43
CA GLY A 87 3.09 -3.87 -5.93
C GLY A 87 1.93 -4.82 -5.67
N LEU A 88 1.35 -4.79 -4.46
CA LEU A 88 0.18 -5.60 -4.09
C LEU A 88 -1.03 -5.26 -4.97
N LEU A 89 -1.32 -3.98 -5.15
CA LEU A 89 -2.42 -3.52 -6.01
C LEU A 89 -2.17 -3.83 -7.49
N ALA A 90 -0.91 -3.82 -7.94
CA ALA A 90 -0.57 -4.11 -9.33
C ALA A 90 -0.69 -5.61 -9.65
N ARG A 91 -0.35 -6.48 -8.68
CA ARG A 91 -0.40 -7.93 -8.84
C ARG A 91 -1.81 -8.52 -8.76
N ASP A 92 -2.72 -7.89 -8.02
CA ASP A 92 -4.06 -8.43 -7.75
C ASP A 92 -5.16 -7.40 -8.11
N PRO A 93 -5.78 -7.51 -9.31
CA PRO A 93 -6.87 -6.64 -9.74
C PRO A 93 -8.11 -6.70 -8.84
N VAL A 94 -8.38 -7.85 -8.21
CA VAL A 94 -9.53 -8.03 -7.31
C VAL A 94 -9.28 -7.27 -6.01
N LEU A 95 -8.08 -7.41 -5.43
CA LEU A 95 -7.64 -6.61 -4.29
C LEU A 95 -7.68 -5.12 -4.62
N ARG A 96 -7.16 -4.72 -5.79
CA ARG A 96 -7.15 -3.32 -6.22
C ARG A 96 -8.55 -2.73 -6.25
N THR A 97 -9.53 -3.46 -6.78
CA THR A 97 -10.93 -3.01 -6.83
C THR A 97 -11.56 -2.90 -5.44
N LYS A 98 -11.21 -3.82 -4.53
CA LYS A 98 -11.68 -3.76 -3.13
C LYS A 98 -11.08 -2.58 -2.37
N VAL A 99 -9.78 -2.33 -2.54
CA VAL A 99 -9.02 -1.31 -1.80
C VAL A 99 -9.26 0.09 -2.38
N LEU A 100 -9.28 0.21 -3.71
CA LEU A 100 -9.53 1.47 -4.44
C LEU A 100 -10.94 1.42 -5.03
N SER A 101 -11.95 1.69 -4.20
CA SER A 101 -13.36 1.61 -4.62
C SER A 101 -13.79 2.83 -5.44
N GLY A 102 -14.56 2.61 -6.50
CA GLY A 102 -15.17 3.67 -7.33
C GLY A 102 -14.14 4.53 -8.09
N ASP A 103 -14.30 5.85 -8.02
CA ASP A 103 -13.45 6.83 -8.72
C ASP A 103 -12.00 6.86 -8.25
N GLN A 104 -11.68 6.12 -7.17
CA GLN A 104 -10.31 6.01 -6.65
C GLN A 104 -9.45 5.01 -7.42
N ASN A 105 -10.01 4.18 -8.30
CA ASN A 105 -9.24 3.31 -9.17
C ASN A 105 -8.86 4.05 -10.47
N PRO A 106 -7.61 4.54 -10.58
CA PRO A 106 -7.14 5.29 -11.77
C PRO A 106 -7.07 4.45 -13.06
N ALA A 107 -7.11 3.12 -12.97
CA ALA A 107 -6.95 2.23 -14.11
C ALA A 107 -7.84 0.98 -13.95
N PRO A 108 -9.17 1.12 -14.06
CA PRO A 108 -10.12 0.04 -13.81
C PRO A 108 -9.95 -1.14 -14.79
N ASN A 109 -9.53 -0.87 -16.02
CA ASN A 109 -9.37 -1.87 -17.07
C ASN A 109 -7.96 -2.49 -17.13
N LEU A 110 -7.03 -2.09 -16.24
CA LEU A 110 -5.65 -2.56 -16.32
C LEU A 110 -5.52 -4.02 -15.88
N GLY A 111 -5.12 -4.91 -16.79
CA GLY A 111 -4.93 -6.34 -16.49
C GLY A 111 -6.23 -7.14 -16.31
N ALA A 112 -7.36 -6.56 -16.73
CA ALA A 112 -8.63 -7.27 -16.92
C ALA A 112 -8.65 -8.05 -18.25
#